data_AF-A0A0M2XX34-F1
#
_entry.id   AF-A0A0M2XX34-F1
#
_cell.length_a   1.000
_cell.length_b   1.000
_cell.length_c   1.000
_cell.angle_alpha   90.00
_cell.angle_beta   90.00
_cell.angle_gamma   90.00
#
_symmetry.space_group_name_H-M   'P 1'
#
loop_
_entity.id
_entity.type
_entity.pdbx_description
1 polymer ?
#
loop_
_entity_poly.entity_id
_entity_poly.type
_entity_poly.pdbx_seq_one_letter_code
_entity_poly.pdbx_strand_id
1 'polypeptide(L)' 'MKTKQEVIQEAKNWAMCIDCDWEGYRSECEQDGEYSEWHGRSFEYDICPICGGGVELHRVNEQQQQFKS' A
#
# COMPACT_ATOMS: atom_id res chain seq x y z
N MET A 1 2.08 23.54 6.61
CA MET A 1 0.87 23.38 5.77
C MET A 1 1.26 22.46 4.62
N LYS A 2 0.69 21.26 4.53
CA LYS A 2 1.00 20.32 3.44
C LYS A 2 0.44 20.86 2.12
N THR A 3 1.22 20.75 1.06
CA THR A 3 0.86 21.19 -0.30
C THR A 3 -0.25 20.32 -0.88
N LYS A 4 -1.02 20.85 -1.83
CA LYS A 4 -2.00 20.05 -2.60
C LYS A 4 -1.36 18.82 -3.24
N GLN A 5 -0.10 18.90 -3.64
CA GLN A 5 0.65 17.78 -4.23
C GLN A 5 0.99 16.71 -3.20
N GLU A 6 1.36 17.07 -1.97
CA GLU A 6 1.54 16.10 -0.87
C GLU A 6 0.23 15.43 -0.46
N VAL A 7 -0.90 16.15 -0.52
CA VAL A 7 -2.24 15.59 -0.27
C VAL A 7 -2.71 14.67 -1.40
N ILE A 8 -2.33 14.96 -2.65
CA ILE A 8 -2.59 14.09 -3.82
C ILE A 8 -1.61 12.91 -3.87
N GLN A 9 -0.38 13.05 -3.36
CA GLN A 9 0.55 11.93 -3.16
C GLN A 9 0.06 11.00 -2.03
N GLU A 10 -0.56 11.59 -0.99
CA GLU A 10 -1.43 10.94 0.00
C GLU A 10 -2.84 10.66 -0.55
N ALA A 11 -3.03 10.50 -1.87
CA ALA A 11 -4.17 9.79 -2.44
C ALA A 11 -4.05 8.30 -2.07
N LYS A 12 -4.17 8.07 -0.76
CA LYS A 12 -4.57 6.90 0.00
C LYS A 12 -4.30 5.60 -0.75
N ASN A 13 -3.03 5.23 -0.86
CA ASN A 13 -2.72 3.83 -1.13
C ASN A 13 -3.26 3.04 0.07
N TRP A 14 -4.49 2.54 -0.08
CA TRP A 14 -5.12 1.66 0.90
C TRP A 14 -4.42 0.32 0.79
N ALA A 15 -4.05 -0.23 1.93
CA ALA A 15 -3.42 -1.53 2.02
C ALA A 15 -4.41 -2.49 2.69
N MET A 16 -4.56 -3.67 2.12
CA MET A 16 -5.32 -4.76 2.74
C MET A 16 -4.42 -5.99 2.87
N CYS A 17 -4.33 -6.55 4.07
CA CYS A 17 -3.60 -7.78 4.30
C CYS A 17 -4.38 -8.98 3.78
N ILE A 18 -3.70 -9.84 3.05
CA ILE A 18 -4.29 -11.03 2.42
C ILE A 18 -4.56 -12.14 3.47
N ASP A 19 -3.84 -12.13 4.60
CA ASP A 19 -3.88 -13.21 5.59
C ASP A 19 -4.80 -12.93 6.79
N CYS A 20 -4.89 -11.68 7.23
CA CYS A 20 -5.61 -11.30 8.45
C CYS A 20 -6.68 -10.22 8.25
N ASP A 21 -6.97 -9.86 7.00
CA ASP A 21 -7.96 -8.84 6.61
C ASP A 21 -7.73 -7.46 7.27
N TRP A 22 -6.50 -7.19 7.73
CA TRP A 22 -6.15 -5.85 8.21
C TRP A 22 -6.26 -4.86 7.06
N GLU A 23 -6.93 -3.74 7.29
CA GLU A 23 -7.08 -2.66 6.34
C GLU A 23 -6.55 -1.35 6.92
N GLY A 24 -5.77 -0.61 6.14
CA GLY A 24 -5.19 0.66 6.58
C GLY A 24 -4.50 1.42 5.46
N TYR A 25 -3.65 2.37 5.82
CA TYR A 25 -2.84 3.09 4.84
C TYR A 25 -1.50 2.38 4.61
N ARG A 26 -0.98 2.44 3.38
CA ARG A 26 0.37 1.97 3.05
C ARG A 26 1.45 2.56 3.97
N SER A 27 1.27 3.80 4.42
CA SER A 27 2.20 4.44 5.36
C SER A 27 2.29 3.77 6.74
N GLU A 28 1.33 2.89 7.06
CA GLU A 28 1.32 2.08 8.28
C GLU A 28 1.93 0.70 8.06
N CYS A 29 2.20 0.31 6.81
CA CYS A 29 2.87 -0.95 6.50
C CYS A 29 4.36 -0.87 6.85
N GLU A 30 4.93 -2.01 7.22
CA GLU A 30 6.37 -2.16 7.31
C GLU A 30 6.93 -2.55 5.93
N GLN A 31 8.20 -2.28 5.68
CA GLN A 31 8.88 -2.74 4.46
C GLN A 31 9.76 -3.93 4.80
N ASP A 32 9.65 -4.99 4.00
CA ASP A 32 10.53 -6.15 4.04
C ASP A 32 11.22 -6.33 2.68
N GLY A 33 12.34 -7.05 2.68
CA GLY A 33 13.19 -7.20 1.50
C GLY A 33 13.71 -8.62 1.32
N GLU A 34 13.52 -9.17 0.12
CA GLU A 34 14.04 -10.49 -0.24
C GLU A 34 15.00 -10.39 -1.43
N TYR A 35 16.12 -11.12 -1.35
CA TYR A 35 17.05 -11.27 -2.48
C TYR A 35 16.56 -12.36 -3.43
N SER A 36 16.25 -11.99 -4.67
CA SER A 36 15.89 -12.95 -5.71
C SER A 36 17.13 -13.37 -6.49
N GLU A 37 17.59 -14.60 -6.27
CA GLU A 37 18.72 -15.19 -7.02
C GLU A 37 18.44 -15.25 -8.53
N TRP A 38 17.19 -15.51 -8.92
CA TRP A 38 16.75 -15.54 -10.32
C TRP A 38 16.93 -14.21 -11.04
N HIS A 39 16.71 -13.09 -10.34
CA HIS A 39 16.83 -11.76 -10.92
C HIS A 39 18.15 -11.08 -10.55
N GLY A 40 18.97 -11.73 -9.71
CA GLY A 40 20.24 -11.20 -9.21
C GLY A 40 20.10 -9.90 -8.40
N ARG A 41 18.92 -9.62 -7.84
CA ARG A 41 18.64 -8.36 -7.12
C ARG A 41 17.69 -8.53 -5.95
N SER A 42 17.77 -7.61 -5.00
CA SER A 42 16.80 -7.49 -3.91
C SER A 42 15.54 -6.77 -4.36
N PHE A 43 14.40 -7.22 -3.83
CA PHE A 43 13.11 -6.58 -3.99
C PHE A 43 12.59 -6.20 -2.62
N GLU A 44 12.08 -4.98 -2.50
CA GLU A 44 11.39 -4.51 -1.31
C GLU A 44 9.88 -4.53 -1.58
N TYR A 45 9.12 -4.95 -0.58
CA TYR A 45 7.67 -4.99 -0.62
C TYR A 45 7.08 -4.59 0.73
N ASP A 46 5.87 -4.04 0.69
CA ASP A 46 5.13 -3.67 1.90
C ASP A 46 4.54 -4.94 2.54
N ILE A 47 4.59 -5.02 3.87
CA ILE A 47 4.03 -6.11 4.68
C ILE A 47 3.08 -5.59 5.75
N CYS A 48 2.14 -6.44 6.17
CA CYS A 48 1.14 -6.12 7.16
C CYS A 48 1.80 -5.89 8.53
N PRO A 49 1.54 -4.77 9.21
CA PRO A 49 2.15 -4.46 10.50
C PRO A 49 1.64 -5.36 11.64
N ILE A 50 0.58 -6.15 11.40
CA ILE A 50 -0.05 -7.01 12.43
C ILE A 50 0.51 -8.43 12.38
N CYS A 51 0.61 -9.02 11.19
CA CYS A 51 0.99 -10.43 11.02
C CYS A 51 2.28 -10.65 10.23
N GLY A 52 2.86 -9.60 9.63
CA GLY A 52 4.03 -9.70 8.74
C GLY A 52 3.72 -10.32 7.36
N GLY A 53 2.45 -10.60 7.08
CA GLY A 53 1.98 -11.15 5.80
C GLY A 53 1.95 -10.12 4.67
N GLY A 54 1.73 -10.59 3.45
CA GLY A 54 1.67 -9.72 2.28
C GLY A 54 0.44 -8.79 2.29
N VAL A 55 0.59 -7.59 1.72
CA VAL A 55 -0.52 -6.64 1.53
C VAL A 55 -0.77 -6.33 0.05
N GLU A 56 -2.05 -6.17 -0.30
CA GLU A 56 -2.47 -5.65 -1.60
C GLU A 56 -2.66 -4.14 -1.51
N LEU A 57 -2.09 -3.40 -2.46
CA LEU A 57 -2.15 -1.93 -2.50
C LEU A 57 -3.21 -1.47 -3.52
N HIS A 58 -4.24 -0.80 -3.02
CA HIS A 58 -5.29 -0.18 -3.83
C HIS A 58 -5.06 1.32 -3.96
N ARG A 59 -5.02 1.82 -5.20
CA ARG A 59 -5.00 3.26 -5.49
C ARG A 59 -6.42 3.78 -5.54
N VAL A 60 -6.71 4.88 -4.83
CA VAL A 60 -7.96 5.61 -5.06
C VAL A 60 -7.77 6.49 -6.29
N ASN A 61 -8.27 6.06 -7.44
CA ASN A 61 -8.47 6.97 -8.56
C ASN A 61 -9.69 7.85 -8.24
N GLU A 62 -9.49 9.17 -8.12
CA GLU A 62 -10.55 10.16 -7.84
C GLU A 62 -11.70 10.19 -8.89
N GLN A 63 -11.63 9.37 -9.95
CA GLN A 63 -12.68 9.26 -10.96
C GLN A 63 -13.87 8.36 -10.57
N GLN A 64 -13.86 7.66 -9.43
CA GLN A 64 -14.96 6.74 -9.07
C GLN A 64 -16.00 7.28 -8.07
N GLN A 65 -15.92 8.54 -7.62
CA GLN A 65 -16.94 9.12 -6.72
C GLN A 65 -18.20 9.69 -7.43
N GLN A 66 -18.46 9.36 -8.70
CA GLN A 66 -19.67 9.81 -9.42
C GLN A 66 -20.76 8.77 -9.64
N PHE A 67 -20.64 7.55 -9.11
CA PHE A 67 -21.73 6.57 -9.16
C PHE A 67 -22.15 6.16 -7.77
N LYS A 68 -22.96 7.02 -7.15
CA LYS A 68 -24.08 6.68 -6.25
C LYS A 68 -24.81 7.98 -5.90
N SER A 69 -25.60 8.45 -6.87
CA SER A 69 -26.76 9.33 -6.63
C SER A 69 -27.90 8.51 -6.05
#